data_AF-A0A926JJP2-F1
#
_entry.id   AF-A0A926JJP2-F1
#
_cell.length_a   1.000
_cell.length_b   1.000
_cell.length_c   1.000
_cell.angle_alpha   90.00
_cell.angle_beta   90.00
_cell.angle_gamma   90.00
#
_symmetry.space_group_name_H-M   'P 1'
#
loop_
_entity.id
_entity.type
_entity.pdbx_description
1 polymer ?
#
loop_
_entity_poly.entity_id
_entity_poly.type
_entity_poly.pdbx_seq_one_letter_code
_entity_poly.pdbx_strand_id
1 'polypeptide(L)'
;MDLNHLTQPLQLNDTTQLKAVFDPALRYFSAQLWKGGEPAGLLGTVGQFTHPDDVLDAVDEFLTEHGESPLTESQMGQFAGMLIMAKGGPDAAMLQLAIENPSSVLLF
;
A
#
# COMPACT_ATOMS: atom_id res chain seq x y z
N MET A 1 -6.55 14.32 0.68
CA MET A 1 -5.46 13.33 0.52
C MET A 1 -4.48 13.92 -0.50
N ASP A 2 -3.17 13.87 -0.25
CA ASP A 2 -2.13 14.37 -1.16
C ASP A 2 -1.46 13.16 -1.84
N LEU A 3 -1.08 13.28 -3.11
CA LEU A 3 -0.33 12.24 -3.84
C LEU A 3 0.96 11.82 -3.13
N ASN A 4 1.63 12.75 -2.45
CA ASN A 4 2.81 12.46 -1.66
C ASN A 4 2.52 11.42 -0.57
N HIS A 5 1.29 11.36 -0.04
CA HIS A 5 0.91 10.36 0.96
C HIS A 5 0.77 8.94 0.38
N LEU A 6 0.64 8.80 -0.95
CA LEU A 6 0.49 7.51 -1.62
C LEU A 6 1.80 7.00 -2.23
N THR A 7 2.81 7.86 -2.36
CA THR A 7 4.14 7.49 -2.88
C THR A 7 5.19 7.35 -1.78
N GLN A 8 4.90 7.78 -0.56
CA GLN A 8 5.77 7.63 0.61
C GLN A 8 5.35 6.41 1.45
N PRO A 9 6.29 5.81 2.22
CA PRO A 9 5.95 4.77 3.19
C PRO A 9 4.85 5.22 4.15
N LEU A 10 3.91 4.31 4.45
CA LEU A 10 2.89 4.53 5.46
C LEU A 10 3.55 4.49 6.84
N GLN A 11 3.49 5.59 7.58
CA GLN A 11 3.99 5.62 8.95
C GLN A 11 2.97 4.93 9.88
N LEU A 12 3.38 3.86 10.55
CA LEU A 12 2.55 3.14 11.54
C LEU A 12 2.71 3.72 12.95
N ASN A 13 3.96 4.07 13.31
CA ASN A 13 4.37 4.71 14.56
C ASN A 13 5.72 5.42 14.34
N ASP A 14 6.33 6.05 15.34
CA ASP A 14 7.58 6.84 15.18
C ASP A 14 8.76 6.09 14.53
N THR A 15 8.79 4.76 14.60
CA THR A 15 9.91 3.95 14.13
C THR A 15 9.54 2.95 13.05
N THR A 16 8.24 2.75 12.81
CA THR A 16 7.73 1.68 11.95
C THR A 16 7.01 2.22 10.74
N GLN A 17 7.36 1.69 9.59
CA GLN A 17 6.83 2.06 8.29
C GLN A 17 6.39 0.82 7.51
N LEU A 18 5.32 0.96 6.75
CA LEU A 18 4.84 -0.04 5.81
C LEU A 18 4.98 0.49 4.38
N LYS A 19 5.60 -0.29 3.49
CA LYS A 19 5.79 0.08 2.08
C LYS A 19 4.98 -0.86 1.20
N ALA A 20 4.22 -0.28 0.27
CA ALA A 20 3.59 -1.01 -0.81
C ALA A 20 4.61 -1.22 -1.94
N VAL A 21 4.70 -2.44 -2.46
CA VAL A 21 5.66 -2.80 -3.51
C VAL A 21 4.97 -3.63 -4.58
N PHE A 22 5.28 -3.34 -5.84
CA PHE A 22 4.87 -4.14 -6.99
C PHE A 22 6.10 -4.59 -7.76
N ASP A 23 6.23 -5.89 -7.98
CA ASP A 23 7.25 -6.44 -8.87
C ASP A 23 6.67 -6.57 -10.29
N PRO A 24 7.15 -5.78 -11.27
CA PRO A 24 6.61 -5.82 -12.63
C PRO A 24 7.00 -7.08 -13.42
N ALA A 25 8.09 -7.75 -13.06
CA ALA A 25 8.53 -8.98 -13.73
C ALA A 25 7.68 -10.17 -13.28
N LEU A 26 7.37 -10.23 -11.98
CA LEU A 26 6.54 -11.28 -11.40
C LEU A 26 5.04 -10.93 -11.42
N ARG A 27 4.69 -9.66 -11.60
CA ARG A 27 3.32 -9.11 -11.55
C ARG A 27 2.61 -9.38 -10.23
N TYR A 28 3.35 -9.29 -9.12
CA TYR A 28 2.80 -9.46 -7.78
C TYR A 28 3.00 -8.23 -6.91
N PHE A 29 2.05 -8.05 -6.01
CA PHE A 29 2.10 -7.09 -4.93
C PHE A 29 2.75 -7.70 -3.69
N SER A 30 3.38 -6.84 -2.90
CA SER A 30 3.94 -7.20 -1.60
C SER A 30 3.89 -6.01 -0.66
N ALA A 31 3.96 -6.29 0.64
CA ALA A 31 4.12 -5.27 1.67
C ALA A 31 5.45 -5.47 2.40
N GLN A 32 6.24 -4.42 2.55
CA GLN A 32 7.48 -4.46 3.32
C GLN A 32 7.34 -3.68 4.61
N LEU A 33 7.57 -4.35 5.73
CA LEU A 33 7.66 -3.71 7.04
C LEU A 33 9.09 -3.25 7.30
N TRP A 34 9.24 -2.01 7.74
CA TRP A 34 10.51 -1.41 8.08
C TRP A 34 10.45 -0.87 9.52
N LYS A 35 11.46 -1.19 10.34
CA LYS A 35 11.58 -0.74 11.73
C LYS A 35 12.93 -0.08 11.94
N GLY A 36 12.95 1.15 12.44
CA GLY A 36 14.19 1.90 12.68
C GLY A 36 15.05 2.12 11.43
N GLY A 37 14.43 2.10 10.23
CA GLY A 37 15.14 2.21 8.96
C GLY A 37 15.68 0.89 8.39
N GLU A 38 15.44 -0.25 9.04
CA GLU A 38 15.84 -1.57 8.57
C GLU A 38 14.62 -2.41 8.12
N PRO A 39 14.76 -3.27 7.09
CA PRO A 39 13.72 -4.23 6.72
C PRO A 39 13.47 -5.22 7.87
N ALA A 40 12.22 -5.32 8.31
CA ALA A 40 11.79 -6.16 9.43
C ALA A 40 10.88 -7.32 9.00
N GLY A 41 10.23 -7.22 7.83
CA GLY A 41 9.33 -8.26 7.33
C GLY A 41 8.90 -8.03 5.88
N LEU A 42 8.51 -9.10 5.19
CA LEU A 42 8.00 -9.06 3.83
C LEU A 42 6.78 -9.98 3.70
N LEU A 43 5.62 -9.37 3.43
CA LEU A 43 4.37 -10.02 3.06
C LEU A 43 4.35 -10.26 1.54
N GLY A 44 3.93 -11.45 1.12
CA GLY A 44 3.91 -11.85 -0.30
C GLY A 44 5.14 -12.66 -0.75
N THR A 45 5.90 -13.22 0.20
CA THR A 45 6.99 -14.17 -0.09
C THR A 45 6.49 -15.56 -0.48
N VAL A 46 5.34 -15.98 0.07
CA VAL A 46 4.74 -17.31 -0.13
C VAL A 46 3.28 -17.12 -0.54
N GLY A 47 3.07 -16.83 -1.81
CA GLY A 47 1.76 -16.53 -2.38
C GLY A 47 1.88 -15.54 -3.53
N GLN A 48 1.04 -15.71 -4.55
CA GLN A 48 0.99 -14.80 -5.69
C GLN A 48 -0.12 -13.78 -5.43
N PHE A 49 0.20 -12.66 -4.77
CA PHE A 49 -0.75 -11.56 -4.63
C PHE A 49 -0.85 -10.81 -5.95
N THR A 50 -1.77 -11.24 -6.80
CA THR A 50 -1.99 -10.63 -8.12
C THR A 50 -2.85 -9.38 -8.04
N HIS A 51 -3.57 -9.19 -6.93
CA HIS A 51 -4.50 -8.09 -6.73
C HIS A 51 -4.18 -7.36 -5.43
N PRO A 52 -4.40 -6.03 -5.37
CA PRO A 52 -4.20 -5.26 -4.13
C PRO A 52 -4.99 -5.83 -2.95
N ASP A 53 -6.23 -6.27 -3.20
CA ASP A 53 -7.13 -6.82 -2.19
C ASP A 53 -6.52 -8.05 -1.49
N ASP A 54 -5.77 -8.89 -2.22
CA ASP A 54 -5.09 -10.05 -1.63
C ASP A 54 -4.08 -9.62 -0.55
N VAL A 55 -3.42 -8.48 -0.75
CA VAL A 55 -2.48 -7.91 0.24
C VAL A 55 -3.24 -7.27 1.39
N LEU A 56 -4.33 -6.56 1.10
CA LEU A 56 -5.15 -5.89 2.12
C LEU A 56 -5.80 -6.89 3.08
N ASP A 57 -6.24 -8.04 2.57
CA ASP A 57 -6.82 -9.10 3.40
C ASP A 57 -5.79 -9.76 4.34
N ALA A 58 -4.51 -9.76 3.95
CA ALA A 58 -3.43 -10.41 4.71
C ALA A 58 -2.59 -9.45 5.58
N VAL A 59 -2.71 -8.13 5.39
CA VAL A 59 -1.79 -7.16 6.01
C VAL A 59 -1.94 -7.08 7.52
N ASP A 60 -3.16 -7.18 8.06
CA ASP A 60 -3.38 -7.06 9.50
C ASP A 60 -2.83 -8.26 10.27
N GLU A 61 -2.96 -9.47 9.72
CA GLU A 61 -2.34 -10.68 10.28
C GLU A 61 -0.82 -10.54 10.26
N PHE A 62 -0.25 -10.15 9.12
CA PHE A 62 1.19 -9.89 8.98
C PHE A 62 1.73 -8.85 9.98
N LEU A 63 1.01 -7.75 10.20
CA LEU A 63 1.40 -6.74 11.19
C LEU A 63 1.37 -7.29 12.61
N THR A 64 0.32 -8.05 12.93
CA THR A 64 0.15 -8.69 14.25
C THR A 64 1.27 -9.68 14.54
N GLU A 65 1.67 -10.49 13.55
CA GLU A 65 2.81 -11.41 13.66
C GLU A 65 4.14 -10.68 13.95
N HIS A 66 4.27 -9.44 13.49
CA HIS A 66 5.45 -8.61 13.73
C HIS A 66 5.32 -7.70 14.97
N GLY A 67 4.29 -7.91 15.81
CA GLY A 67 4.06 -7.15 17.04
C GLY A 67 3.56 -5.72 16.81
N GLU A 68 3.03 -5.42 15.64
CA GLU A 68 2.38 -4.14 15.33
C GLU A 68 0.85 -4.27 15.45
N SER A 69 0.18 -3.14 15.64
CA SER A 69 -1.29 -3.09 15.61
C SER A 69 -1.80 -3.24 14.16
N PRO A 70 -3.01 -3.81 13.98
CA PRO A 70 -3.73 -3.75 12.71
C PRO A 70 -3.88 -2.31 12.21
N LEU A 71 -4.06 -2.15 10.89
CA LEU A 71 -4.28 -0.84 10.30
C LEU A 71 -5.64 -0.26 10.74
N THR A 72 -5.66 1.04 11.03
CA THR A 72 -6.93 1.77 11.12
C THR A 72 -7.60 1.87 9.75
N GLU A 73 -8.91 2.10 9.68
CA GLU A 73 -9.64 2.26 8.42
C GLU A 73 -9.00 3.32 7.48
N SER A 74 -8.55 4.44 8.05
CA SER A 74 -7.85 5.49 7.31
C SER A 74 -6.51 5.00 6.73
N GLN A 75 -5.73 4.27 7.53
CA GLN A 75 -4.46 3.69 7.09
C GLN A 75 -4.67 2.60 6.04
N MET A 76 -5.75 1.81 6.15
CA MET A 76 -6.12 0.79 5.17
C MET A 76 -6.43 1.43 3.81
N GLY A 77 -7.26 2.48 3.79
CA GLY A 77 -7.56 3.23 2.56
C GLY A 77 -6.31 3.87 1.94
N GLN A 78 -5.42 4.41 2.76
CA GLN A 78 -4.13 4.93 2.29
C GLN A 78 -3.25 3.83 1.70
N PHE A 79 -3.14 2.68 2.38
CA PHE A 79 -2.32 1.57 1.92
C PHE A 79 -2.84 0.96 0.61
N ALA A 80 -4.17 0.87 0.45
CA ALA A 80 -4.81 0.50 -0.82
C ALA A 80 -4.40 1.44 -1.96
N GLY A 81 -4.45 2.75 -1.72
CA GLY A 81 -3.97 3.75 -2.68
C GLY A 81 -2.49 3.60 -3.01
N MET A 82 -1.65 3.29 -2.02
CA MET A 82 -0.21 3.05 -2.23
C MET A 82 0.05 1.82 -3.10
N LEU A 83 -0.70 0.73 -2.95
CA LEU A 83 -0.58 -0.46 -3.80
C LEU A 83 -0.91 -0.13 -5.26
N ILE A 84 -1.99 0.63 -5.49
CA ILE A 84 -2.37 1.10 -6.83
C ILE A 84 -1.24 1.96 -7.43
N MET A 85 -0.71 2.92 -6.67
CA MET A 85 0.40 3.76 -7.11
C MET A 85 1.69 2.97 -7.38
N ALA A 86 1.99 1.94 -6.58
CA ALA A 86 3.16 1.10 -6.74
C ALA A 86 3.13 0.28 -8.05
N LYS A 87 1.96 -0.21 -8.46
CA LYS A 87 1.76 -0.87 -9.77
C LYS A 87 1.83 0.12 -10.93
N GLY A 88 1.33 1.33 -10.73
CA GLY A 88 1.22 2.33 -11.79
C GLY A 88 0.11 1.97 -12.80
N GLY A 89 0.25 2.49 -14.03
CA GLY A 89 -0.69 2.22 -15.11
C GLY A 89 -2.00 3.03 -15.03
N PRO A 90 -3.05 2.60 -15.75
CA PRO A 90 -4.30 3.35 -15.86
C PRO A 90 -4.98 3.62 -14.51
N ASP A 91 -4.96 2.65 -13.60
CA ASP A 91 -5.58 2.77 -12.27
C ASP A 91 -4.88 3.86 -11.44
N ALA A 92 -3.56 3.92 -11.48
CA ALA A 92 -2.78 4.97 -10.82
C ALA A 92 -3.01 6.35 -11.46
N ALA A 93 -3.11 6.43 -12.78
CA ALA A 93 -3.43 7.67 -13.48
C ALA A 93 -4.84 8.19 -13.12
N MET A 94 -5.82 7.30 -13.01
CA MET A 94 -7.17 7.63 -12.56
C MET A 94 -7.19 8.10 -11.10
N LEU A 95 -6.47 7.40 -10.22
CA LEU A 95 -6.34 7.79 -8.82
C LEU A 95 -5.67 9.16 -8.68
N GLN A 96 -4.62 9.41 -9.46
CA GLN A 96 -3.95 10.70 -9.51
C GLN A 96 -4.90 11.81 -9.95
N LEU A 97 -5.66 11.58 -11.03
CA LEU A 97 -6.65 12.55 -11.52
C LEU A 97 -7.75 12.82 -10.49
N ALA A 98 -8.21 11.78 -9.77
CA ALA A 98 -9.21 11.92 -8.71
C ALA A 98 -8.72 12.78 -7.54
N ILE A 99 -7.43 12.68 -7.20
CA ILE A 99 -6.82 13.45 -6.12
C ILE A 99 -6.56 14.90 -6.55
N GLU A 100 -6.02 15.10 -7.75
CA GLU A 100 -5.67 16.44 -8.26
C GLU A 100 -6.92 17.23 -8.70
N ASN A 101 -7.91 16.56 -9.28
CA ASN A 101 -9.09 17.15 -9.89
C ASN A 101 -10.35 16.33 -9.57
N PRO A 102 -10.84 16.35 -8.32
CA PRO A 102 -11.96 15.51 -7.88
C PRO A 102 -13.26 15.72 -8.70
N SER A 103 -13.49 16.93 -9.19
CA SER A 103 -14.65 17.27 -10.04
C SER A 103 -14.64 16.59 -11.41
N SER A 104 -13.47 16.13 -11.89
CA SER A 104 -13.33 15.51 -13.22
C SER A 104 -13.72 14.03 -13.25
N VAL A 105 -13.82 13.39 -12.08
CA VAL A 105 -14.10 11.95 -11.94
C VAL A 105 -15.60 11.68 -11.72
N LEU A 106 -16.39 12.69 -11.36
CA LEU A 106 -17.84 12.60 -11.14
C LEU A 106 -18.69 12.61 -12.43
N LEU A 107 -18.07 12.56 -13.62
CA LEU A 107 -18.73 12.67 -14.92
C LEU A 107 -18.69 11.36 -15.75
N PHE A 108 -18.30 10.24 -15.15
CA PHE A 108 -18.34 8.91 -15.76
C PHE A 108 -19.30 7.98 -15.03
#